data_AF-H1UUW1-F1
#
_entry.id   AF-H1UUW1-F1
#
_cell.length_a   1.000
_cell.length_b   1.000
_cell.length_c   1.000
_cell.angle_alpha   90.00
_cell.angle_beta   90.00
_cell.angle_gamma   90.00
#
_symmetry.space_group_name_H-M   'P 1'
#
loop_
_entity.id
_entity.type
_entity.pdbx_description
1 polymer ?
#
loop_
_entity_poly.entity_id
_entity_poly.type
_entity_poly.pdbx_seq_one_letter_code
_entity_poly.pdbx_strand_id
1 'polypeptide(L)'
;MTAVSLQCKTHNHHPEWSNVYNTTFIRWTTHNPKGLSDKDLKLAMICDALAKDFGEVEAHPAAEAAEGDAAVSCGIRGLADKAAETAGDCCTPKK
;
A
#
# COMPACT_ATOMS: atom_id res chain seq x y z
N MET A 1 -2.09 16.15 12.61
CA MET A 1 -3.56 15.91 12.60
C MET A 1 -4.40 17.13 12.20
N THR A 2 -4.24 18.31 12.81
CA THR A 2 -5.14 19.47 12.58
C THR A 2 -5.29 19.87 11.11
N ALA A 3 -4.20 19.88 10.35
CA ALA A 3 -4.24 20.19 8.91
C ALA A 3 -5.10 19.18 8.13
N VAL A 4 -4.97 17.88 8.43
CA VAL A 4 -5.79 16.81 7.84
C VAL A 4 -7.27 17.01 8.21
N SER A 5 -7.58 17.33 9.47
CA SER A 5 -8.96 17.61 9.90
C SER A 5 -9.60 18.76 9.12
N LEU A 6 -8.85 19.83 8.83
CA LEU A 6 -9.36 20.94 8.05
C LEU A 6 -9.71 20.52 6.61
N GLN A 7 -8.87 19.68 6.00
CA GLN A 7 -9.14 19.13 4.66
C GLN A 7 -10.36 18.20 4.67
N CYS A 8 -10.51 17.35 5.69
CA CYS A 8 -11.68 16.49 5.85
C CYS A 8 -12.98 17.32 5.89
N LYS A 9 -12.97 18.45 6.60
CA LYS A 9 -14.10 19.39 6.68
C LYS A 9 -14.41 20.00 5.31
N THR A 10 -13.40 20.46 4.57
CA THR A 10 -13.56 21.04 3.23
C THR A 10 -14.13 20.04 2.22
N HIS A 11 -13.69 18.78 2.28
CA HIS A 11 -14.15 17.72 1.39
C HIS A 11 -15.43 17.00 1.87
N ASN A 12 -15.94 17.38 3.05
CA ASN A 12 -17.07 16.74 3.73
C ASN A 12 -16.93 15.21 3.76
N HIS A 13 -15.75 14.73 4.14
CA HIS A 13 -15.39 13.32 4.20
C HIS A 13 -14.40 13.10 5.34
N HIS A 14 -14.68 12.17 6.24
CA HIS A 14 -13.96 12.03 7.51
C HIS A 14 -13.38 10.63 7.64
N PRO A 15 -12.12 10.49 8.08
CA PRO A 15 -11.51 9.19 8.33
C PRO A 15 -12.01 8.59 9.64
N GLU A 16 -11.73 7.31 9.82
CA GLU A 16 -11.65 6.69 11.13
C GLU A 16 -10.18 6.63 11.52
N TRP A 17 -9.81 7.22 12.67
CA TRP A 17 -8.41 7.27 13.09
C TRP A 17 -8.24 6.97 14.58
N SER A 18 -7.04 6.56 14.96
CA SER A 18 -6.61 6.44 16.36
C SER A 18 -5.22 7.06 16.50
N ASN A 19 -5.02 7.83 17.57
CA ASN A 19 -3.72 8.44 17.86
C ASN A 19 -3.18 7.91 19.18
N VAL A 20 -1.92 7.48 19.17
CA VAL A 20 -1.16 7.11 20.36
C VAL A 20 0.12 7.95 20.37
N TYR A 21 0.12 9.00 21.19
CA TYR A 21 1.21 9.95 21.33
C TYR A 21 1.62 10.59 19.99
N ASN A 22 2.70 10.11 19.38
CA ASN A 22 3.26 10.60 18.12
C ASN A 22 2.84 9.78 16.89
N THR A 23 2.08 8.69 17.06
CA THR A 23 1.67 7.81 15.95
C THR A 23 0.17 7.89 15.74
N THR A 24 -0.25 8.32 14.55
CA THR A 24 -1.66 8.36 14.15
C THR A 24 -1.94 7.30 13.07
N PHE A 25 -2.81 6.35 13.38
CA PHE A 25 -3.34 5.38 12.42
C PHE A 25 -4.60 5.94 11.78
N ILE A 26 -4.65 5.97 10.45
CA ILE A 26 -5.76 6.54 9.68
C ILE A 26 -6.33 5.45 8.77
N ARG A 27 -7.65 5.25 8.81
CA ARG A 27 -8.40 4.38 7.93
C ARG A 27 -9.42 5.19 7.15
N TRP A 28 -9.25 5.19 5.82
CA TRP A 28 -10.19 5.81 4.89
C TRP A 28 -11.24 4.79 4.45
N THR A 29 -12.51 5.18 4.49
CA THR A 29 -13.63 4.41 3.99
C THR A 29 -14.82 5.33 3.75
N THR A 30 -15.68 4.94 2.81
CA THR A 30 -16.91 5.64 2.49
C THR A 30 -18.11 4.86 3.03
N HIS A 31 -18.96 5.55 3.80
CA HIS A 31 -20.17 4.93 4.35
C HIS A 31 -21.24 4.68 3.29
N ASN A 32 -21.33 5.55 2.28
CA ASN A 32 -22.30 5.49 1.19
C ASN A 32 -21.71 6.02 -0.13
N PRO A 33 -21.61 5.19 -1.18
CA PRO A 33 -21.81 3.74 -1.15
C PRO A 33 -20.81 3.08 -0.19
N LYS A 34 -21.22 1.98 0.47
CA LYS A 34 -20.32 1.26 1.38
C LYS A 34 -19.08 0.78 0.64
N GLY A 35 -17.91 1.09 1.18
CA GLY A 35 -16.62 0.64 0.64
C GLY A 35 -15.68 1.79 0.38
N LEU A 36 -14.81 1.65 -0.62
CA LEU A 36 -13.90 2.72 -1.03
C LEU A 36 -14.52 3.59 -2.12
N SER A 37 -14.21 4.87 -2.10
CA SER A 37 -14.56 5.82 -3.15
C SER A 37 -13.38 6.74 -3.49
N ASP A 38 -13.52 7.53 -4.55
CA ASP A 38 -12.53 8.52 -4.95
C ASP A 38 -12.21 9.55 -3.86
N LYS A 39 -13.14 9.76 -2.91
CA LYS A 39 -12.91 10.68 -1.78
C LYS A 39 -11.85 10.15 -0.83
N ASP A 40 -11.84 8.83 -0.61
CA ASP A 40 -10.85 8.16 0.22
C ASP A 40 -9.45 8.35 -0.37
N LEU A 41 -9.32 8.10 -1.67
CA LEU A 41 -8.05 8.26 -2.40
C LEU A 41 -7.56 9.72 -2.36
N LYS A 42 -8.45 10.68 -2.61
CA LYS A 42 -8.10 12.11 -2.58
C LYS A 42 -7.60 12.56 -1.21
N LEU A 43 -8.29 12.18 -0.13
CA LEU A 43 -7.88 12.55 1.22
C LEU A 43 -6.62 11.81 1.67
N ALA A 44 -6.42 10.56 1.25
CA ALA A 44 -5.17 9.83 1.48
C ALA A 44 -3.97 10.56 0.84
N MET A 45 -4.08 10.95 -0.44
CA MET A 45 -3.02 11.69 -1.13
C MET A 45 -2.72 13.05 -0.48
N ILE A 46 -3.75 13.77 -0.04
CA ILE A 46 -3.58 15.03 0.70
C ILE A 46 -2.88 14.78 2.04
N CYS A 47 -3.22 13.68 2.73
CA CYS A 47 -2.56 13.29 3.97
C CYS A 47 -1.07 13.01 3.76
N ASP A 48 -0.71 12.28 2.69
CA ASP A 48 0.68 11.99 2.33
C ASP A 48 1.47 13.28 2.00
N ALA A 49 0.86 14.19 1.24
CA ALA A 49 1.47 15.48 0.94
C ALA A 49 1.72 16.30 2.21
N LEU A 50 0.74 16.38 3.11
CA LEU A 50 0.90 17.08 4.38
C LEU A 50 1.96 16.41 5.26
N ALA A 51 1.99 15.08 5.31
CA ALA A 51 2.98 14.33 6.09
C ALA A 51 4.41 14.62 5.58
N LYS A 52 4.59 14.73 4.26
CA LYS A 52 5.85 15.16 3.66
C LYS A 52 6.21 16.61 4.01
N ASP A 53 5.25 17.53 3.95
CA ASP A 53 5.48 18.94 4.28
C ASP A 53 5.85 19.14 5.77
N PHE A 54 5.30 18.31 6.65
CA PHE A 54 5.64 18.31 8.08
C PHE A 54 6.91 17.50 8.41
N GLY A 55 7.47 16.77 7.45
CA GLY A 55 8.66 15.91 7.67
C GLY A 55 8.37 14.67 8.51
N GLU A 56 7.12 14.20 8.55
CA GLU A 56 6.71 13.01 9.32
C GLU A 56 7.04 11.69 8.59
N VAL A 57 7.34 11.77 7.29
CA VAL A 57 7.72 10.63 6.45
C VAL A 57 9.11 10.86 5.90
N GLU A 58 10.06 10.05 6.36
CA GLU A 58 11.35 9.90 5.67
C GLU A 58 11.08 9.32 4.29
N ALA A 59 11.65 9.93 3.24
CA ALA A 59 11.57 9.39 1.90
C ALA A 59 12.30 8.04 1.87
N HIS A 60 11.58 6.95 2.13
CA HIS A 60 12.06 5.65 1.72
C HIS A 60 12.22 5.72 0.20
N PRO A 61 13.43 5.52 -0.34
CA PRO A 61 13.58 5.39 -1.79
C PRO A 61 12.62 4.29 -2.22
N ALA A 62 12.01 4.48 -3.39
CA ALA A 62 10.98 3.63 -3.97
C ALA A 62 11.41 2.17 -4.26
N ALA A 63 11.98 1.46 -3.30
CA ALA A 63 11.83 0.03 -3.16
C ALA A 63 10.37 -0.16 -2.69
N GLU A 64 9.36 -0.31 -3.54
CA GLU A 64 9.29 -1.21 -4.70
C GLU A 64 8.28 -0.66 -5.74
N ALA A 65 8.61 0.43 -6.43
CA ALA A 65 7.84 0.87 -7.58
C ALA A 65 8.63 0.63 -8.88
N ALA A 66 8.18 -0.39 -9.62
CA ALA A 66 8.44 -0.64 -11.04
C ALA A 66 9.82 -1.20 -11.46
N GLU A 67 9.95 -2.53 -11.35
CA GLU A 67 10.21 -3.30 -12.56
C GLU A 67 8.92 -4.04 -12.97
N GLY A 68 8.34 -3.68 -14.12
CA GLY A 68 7.47 -4.61 -14.85
C GLY A 68 6.02 -4.21 -15.17
N ASP A 69 5.77 -3.05 -15.80
CA ASP A 69 4.47 -2.78 -16.47
C ASP A 69 4.49 -3.10 -17.99
N ALA A 70 5.43 -3.91 -18.46
CA ALA A 70 5.45 -4.38 -19.86
C ALA A 70 5.87 -5.84 -20.07
N ALA A 71 6.18 -6.59 -19.00
CA ALA A 71 6.82 -7.92 -19.10
C ALA A 71 5.98 -9.08 -18.52
N VAL A 72 4.72 -8.84 -18.14
CA VAL A 72 3.86 -9.85 -17.47
C VAL A 72 3.55 -11.07 -18.36
N SER A 73 3.83 -11.03 -19.68
CA SER A 73 3.68 -12.20 -20.55
C SER A 73 4.89 -13.16 -20.56
N CYS A 74 6.04 -12.80 -19.98
CA CYS A 74 7.27 -13.60 -20.09
C CYS A 74 7.92 -13.99 -18.75
N GLY A 75 7.14 -14.06 -17.66
CA GLY A 75 7.63 -14.57 -16.37
C GLY A 75 7.46 -16.10 -16.19
N ILE A 76 6.75 -16.77 -17.10
CA ILE A 76 6.41 -18.20 -16.95
C ILE A 76 7.59 -19.10 -17.34
N ARG A 77 8.48 -18.65 -18.23
CA ARG A 77 9.65 -19.43 -18.66
C ARG A 77 10.76 -19.33 -17.63
N GLY A 78 10.94 -20.40 -16.87
CA GLY A 78 11.97 -20.52 -15.83
C GLY A 78 11.40 -20.73 -14.42
N LEU A 79 10.09 -20.48 -14.20
CA LEU A 79 9.46 -20.77 -12.91
C LEU A 79 9.41 -22.29 -12.64
N ALA A 80 9.17 -23.08 -13.69
CA ALA A 80 9.15 -24.54 -13.61
C ALA A 80 10.55 -25.12 -13.33
N ASP A 81 11.59 -24.60 -13.98
CA ASP A 81 12.98 -25.05 -13.75
C ASP A 81 13.44 -24.72 -12.33
N LYS A 82 13.11 -23.51 -11.85
CA LYS A 82 13.43 -23.07 -10.48
C LYS A 82 12.68 -23.87 -9.41
N ALA A 83 11.42 -24.25 -9.69
CA ALA A 83 10.66 -25.15 -8.84
C ALA A 83 11.23 -26.56 -8.82
N ALA A 84 11.73 -27.07 -9.96
CA ALA A 84 12.34 -28.39 -10.05
C ALA A 84 13.71 -28.47 -9.35
N GLU A 85 14.53 -27.42 -9.42
CA GLU A 85 15.80 -27.35 -8.69
C GLU A 85 15.62 -27.23 -7.17
N THR A 86 14.60 -26.48 -6.72
CA THR A 86 14.33 -26.26 -5.29
C THR A 86 13.56 -27.40 -4.64
N ALA A 87 12.75 -28.12 -5.41
CA ALA A 87 12.12 -29.37 -4.99
C ALA A 87 13.14 -30.52 -5.07
N GLY A 88 14.20 -30.42 -4.26
CA GLY A 88 15.11 -31.53 -4.02
C GLY A 88 14.34 -32.79 -3.62
N ASP A 89 14.82 -33.92 -4.16
CA ASP A 89 14.36 -35.31 -4.16
C ASP A 89 13.43 -35.78 -3.02
N CYS A 90 12.25 -35.15 -2.91
CA CYS A 90 11.26 -35.43 -1.86
C CYS A 90 10.44 -36.69 -2.18
N CYS A 91 10.60 -37.28 -3.37
CA CYS A 91 9.71 -38.34 -3.87
C CYS A 91 10.38 -39.53 -4.58
N THR A 92 11.70 -39.73 -4.50
CA THR A 92 12.26 -41.05 -4.86
C THR A 92 12.56 -41.89 -3.62
N PRO A 93 12.16 -43.18 -3.59
CA PRO A 93 12.55 -44.08 -2.51
C PRO A 93 14.05 -44.36 -2.61
N LYS A 94 14.79 -44.06 -1.54
CA LYS A 94 16.21 -44.42 -1.44
C LYS A 94 16.34 -45.95 -1.43
N LYS A 95 17.19 -46.48 -2.31
CA LYS A 95 17.58 -47.91 -2.35
C LYS A 95 18.33 -48.32 -1.10
#